data_AF-A0A835EW18-F1
#
_entry.id   AF-A0A835EW18-F1
#
_cell.length_a   1.000
_cell.length_b   1.000
_cell.length_c   1.000
_cell.angle_alpha   90.00
_cell.angle_beta   90.00
_cell.angle_gamma   90.00
#
_symmetry.space_group_name_H-M   'P 1'
#
loop_
_entity.id
_entity.type
_entity.pdbx_description
1 polymer ?
#
loop_
_entity_poly.entity_id
_entity_poly.type
_entity_poly.pdbx_seq_one_letter_code
_entity_poly.pdbx_strand_id
1 'polypeptide(L)'
;MSAGAAARRRHPPAQIADPCSAHCFPIQRQPGAHQPKPFKSRPLTRTQRGASPVRVPSSRSNPPLLPTPMGMVAAAAATATSTSRLLLHHHAVAGSDRQHQHHLRYPAIPYPISLRCGSGRREAAAGALLPDRVTPFSYGVDEDADDHPREECGLIGVVGDPDASSLCYLGLQKLQHRGEEGAGIVAVGGDGKLKSVTGLGLVADVFGDPSRLASLPGPAAIGHVRYSTAGAAASLRNVQPFLAGYRFGQVAVAHNGNLVNYQALRNKLEARGSIFNTSSDTEVILHLIATSLSRPLLARVCDACERLGGAYSLLFLTADKMFAVRDPHGFRPLVMGRRGNGAVVFASETCALDLIDATYEREVQPGEVVVVDRRDMSVASACLVPQRPRRACVFEHIYFSLPNSVVFSHAVHERRTAFGRALAEESPAPGADVVIPVPDSGFYAALGFARASGLEFQQGLIRWHYSGRSFIQPTQAIRDLAVKLKLAPVRGVISGKSVVVVDDSLVRGTTSSKIVRLLRDAGAREVHMRIASPPVVGSCLYGIDTPSEGELISNRMDLEGVRREIGSDSLAFLSLGKLHGIYGEESGGYCDACFSRKYPVLPTLADPAAEPEE
;
A
#
# COMPACT_ATOMS: atom_id res chain seq x y z
N MET A 1 51.58 -12.28 -46.29
CA MET A 1 51.75 -12.71 -47.69
C MET A 1 50.67 -13.76 -47.95
N SER A 2 49.52 -13.47 -48.59
CA SER A 2 49.28 -13.38 -50.06
C SER A 2 49.61 -14.70 -50.80
N ALA A 3 48.77 -15.35 -51.62
CA ALA A 3 47.36 -15.21 -52.04
C ALA A 3 46.92 -16.53 -52.76
N GLY A 4 45.66 -16.84 -53.14
CA GLY A 4 44.34 -16.21 -52.91
C GLY A 4 43.29 -16.54 -54.02
N ALA A 5 42.02 -16.80 -53.63
CA ALA A 5 40.80 -16.95 -54.47
C ALA A 5 40.63 -18.29 -55.26
N ALA A 6 39.41 -18.78 -55.60
CA ALA A 6 38.03 -18.27 -55.53
C ALA A 6 37.01 -19.45 -55.30
N ALA A 7 35.66 -19.41 -55.42
CA ALA A 7 34.68 -18.39 -55.83
C ALA A 7 33.23 -18.64 -55.29
N ARG A 8 32.53 -17.55 -54.90
CA ARG A 8 31.09 -17.21 -55.10
C ARG A 8 29.95 -18.22 -54.80
N ARG A 9 29.00 -17.77 -53.94
CA ARG A 9 27.67 -17.23 -54.32
C ARG A 9 27.15 -16.27 -53.23
N ARG A 10 26.30 -15.30 -53.59
CA ARG A 10 25.72 -14.26 -52.69
C ARG A 10 24.19 -14.31 -52.74
N HIS A 11 23.53 -14.05 -51.62
CA HIS A 11 22.14 -13.57 -51.55
C HIS A 11 22.12 -12.17 -50.91
N PRO A 12 21.15 -11.29 -51.27
CA PRO A 12 21.07 -9.92 -50.75
C PRO A 12 20.31 -9.84 -49.39
N PRO A 13 20.48 -8.76 -48.61
CA PRO A 13 19.75 -8.53 -47.37
C PRO A 13 18.36 -7.93 -47.64
N ALA A 14 17.35 -8.35 -46.86
CA ALA A 14 16.04 -7.71 -46.80
C ALA A 14 15.96 -6.74 -45.61
N GLN A 15 15.21 -5.65 -45.78
CA GLN A 15 15.20 -4.50 -44.88
C GLN A 15 14.27 -4.71 -43.68
N ILE A 16 14.60 -4.01 -42.57
CA ILE A 16 13.72 -3.83 -41.41
C ILE A 16 12.60 -2.85 -41.78
N ALA A 17 11.36 -3.19 -41.46
CA ALA A 17 10.23 -2.29 -41.52
C ALA A 17 9.20 -2.65 -40.42
N ASP A 18 8.80 -1.66 -39.62
CA ASP A 18 7.54 -1.69 -38.87
C ASP A 18 6.35 -1.88 -39.82
N PRO A 19 5.23 -2.44 -39.34
CA PRO A 19 4.11 -1.52 -39.13
C PRO A 19 3.28 -1.80 -37.86
N CYS A 20 2.99 -0.72 -37.14
CA CYS A 20 1.85 -0.64 -36.24
C CYS A 20 0.56 -0.53 -37.07
N SER A 21 -0.34 -1.52 -37.03
CA SER A 21 -1.75 -1.33 -37.44
C SER A 21 -2.69 -2.42 -36.90
N ALA A 22 -3.91 -1.98 -36.62
CA ALA A 22 -5.00 -2.70 -35.97
C ALA A 22 -5.42 -4.04 -36.61
N HIS A 23 -5.76 -5.01 -35.76
CA HIS A 23 -6.66 -6.12 -36.13
C HIS A 23 -7.84 -6.24 -35.15
N CYS A 24 -9.00 -5.75 -35.57
CA CYS A 24 -10.29 -6.18 -35.05
C CYS A 24 -10.55 -7.62 -35.52
N PHE A 25 -10.91 -8.53 -34.60
CA PHE A 25 -11.40 -9.87 -34.98
C PHE A 25 -12.91 -9.83 -35.26
N PRO A 26 -13.39 -10.41 -36.37
CA PRO A 26 -14.81 -10.44 -36.71
C PRO A 26 -15.55 -11.57 -35.96
N ILE A 27 -16.71 -11.24 -35.39
CA ILE A 27 -17.61 -12.21 -34.78
C ILE A 27 -18.33 -13.00 -35.88
N GLN A 28 -18.05 -14.30 -36.00
CA GLN A 28 -18.87 -15.20 -36.80
C GLN A 28 -20.08 -15.69 -35.98
N ARG A 29 -21.28 -15.43 -36.50
CA ARG A 29 -22.54 -16.03 -36.04
C ARG A 29 -22.86 -17.27 -36.87
N GLN A 30 -23.34 -18.35 -36.24
CA GLN A 30 -24.32 -19.29 -36.83
C GLN A 30 -25.29 -19.82 -35.74
N PRO A 31 -26.47 -20.36 -36.11
CA PRO A 31 -27.69 -20.28 -35.28
C PRO A 31 -28.27 -21.62 -34.79
N GLY A 32 -29.27 -21.55 -33.88
CA GLY A 32 -30.14 -22.67 -33.48
C GLY A 32 -30.12 -22.92 -31.96
N ALA A 33 -30.96 -22.29 -31.13
CA ALA A 33 -32.41 -22.45 -30.97
C ALA A 33 -32.86 -23.70 -30.17
N HIS A 34 -32.90 -23.59 -28.84
CA HIS A 34 -33.91 -24.25 -27.99
C HIS A 34 -34.11 -23.46 -26.68
N GLN A 35 -35.33 -22.96 -26.44
CA GLN A 35 -35.72 -22.29 -25.20
C GLN A 35 -36.54 -23.22 -24.29
N PRO A 36 -36.30 -23.23 -22.97
CA PRO A 36 -37.30 -23.61 -21.97
C PRO A 36 -38.08 -22.38 -21.46
N LYS A 37 -39.38 -22.56 -21.18
CA LYS A 37 -40.32 -21.50 -20.77
C LYS A 37 -40.17 -21.08 -19.30
N PRO A 38 -40.60 -19.86 -18.91
CA PRO A 38 -40.43 -19.34 -17.54
C PRO A 38 -41.35 -20.03 -16.52
N PHE A 39 -40.81 -20.25 -15.31
CA PHE A 39 -41.54 -20.79 -14.17
C PHE A 39 -42.58 -19.79 -13.63
N LYS A 40 -43.83 -20.24 -13.47
CA LYS A 40 -44.86 -19.48 -12.75
C LYS A 40 -44.84 -19.83 -11.26
N SER A 41 -44.82 -18.83 -10.40
CA SER A 41 -45.01 -18.99 -8.96
C SER A 41 -46.45 -19.43 -8.65
N ARG A 42 -46.60 -20.34 -7.67
CA ARG A 42 -47.88 -20.68 -7.03
C ARG A 42 -47.85 -20.19 -5.57
N PRO A 43 -48.95 -19.62 -5.04
CA PRO A 43 -49.00 -19.14 -3.68
C PRO A 43 -49.20 -20.29 -2.68
N LEU A 44 -48.54 -20.19 -1.52
CA LEU A 44 -48.77 -21.09 -0.38
C LEU A 44 -50.04 -20.69 0.37
N THR A 45 -50.85 -21.68 0.73
CA THR A 45 -52.14 -21.51 1.40
C THR A 45 -52.01 -21.26 2.89
N ARG A 46 -52.84 -20.34 3.38
CA ARG A 46 -53.04 -19.93 4.77
C ARG A 46 -53.73 -21.01 5.61
N THR A 47 -53.18 -21.31 6.79
CA THR A 47 -53.92 -21.90 7.92
C THR A 47 -53.64 -21.12 9.20
N GLN A 48 -54.71 -20.62 9.85
CA GLN A 48 -54.65 -19.91 11.13
C GLN A 48 -55.30 -20.74 12.23
N ARG A 49 -54.59 -20.94 13.36
CA ARG A 49 -55.10 -21.10 14.74
C ARG A 49 -53.92 -20.75 15.68
N GLY A 50 -54.04 -19.97 16.77
CA GLY A 50 -55.15 -19.17 17.29
C GLY A 50 -54.77 -18.46 18.61
N ALA A 51 -55.72 -17.73 19.21
CA ALA A 51 -55.75 -17.22 20.59
C ALA A 51 -54.85 -16.04 21.05
N SER A 52 -55.52 -14.88 21.18
CA SER A 52 -55.48 -13.93 22.33
C SER A 52 -54.25 -13.06 22.65
N PRO A 53 -54.37 -11.72 22.57
CA PRO A 53 -53.39 -10.75 23.07
C PRO A 53 -53.77 -10.14 24.44
N VAL A 54 -52.76 -9.70 25.20
CA VAL A 54 -52.92 -8.80 26.35
C VAL A 54 -52.28 -7.44 26.00
N ARG A 55 -52.90 -6.34 26.46
CA ARG A 55 -52.49 -4.92 26.27
C ARG A 55 -51.17 -4.63 27.04
N VAL A 56 -50.48 -3.49 26.98
CA VAL A 56 -50.80 -2.03 26.99
C VAL A 56 -49.48 -1.25 26.64
N PRO A 57 -49.41 0.09 26.50
CA PRO A 57 -50.07 1.02 25.57
C PRO A 57 -49.10 1.62 24.51
N SER A 58 -49.63 2.46 23.62
CA SER A 58 -48.87 3.35 22.74
C SER A 58 -48.83 4.80 23.25
N SER A 59 -47.75 5.53 22.95
CA SER A 59 -47.71 7.00 23.00
C SER A 59 -47.54 7.56 21.58
N ARG A 60 -48.40 8.51 21.21
CA ARG A 60 -48.41 9.18 19.90
C ARG A 60 -47.73 10.54 20.00
N SER A 61 -46.97 10.93 18.98
CA SER A 61 -46.89 12.31 18.50
C SER A 61 -46.32 12.36 17.09
N ASN A 62 -47.09 12.89 16.14
CA ASN A 62 -46.65 13.15 14.76
C ASN A 62 -46.28 14.65 14.58
N PRO A 63 -45.60 15.03 13.48
CA PRO A 63 -44.86 16.30 13.39
C PRO A 63 -45.63 17.44 12.65
N PRO A 64 -45.09 18.67 12.66
CA PRO A 64 -45.27 19.67 11.60
C PRO A 64 -44.13 19.57 10.56
N LEU A 65 -44.35 19.37 9.26
CA LEU A 65 -44.94 20.27 8.24
C LEU A 65 -43.98 21.32 7.66
N LEU A 66 -43.80 21.22 6.34
CA LEU A 66 -43.04 22.10 5.44
C LEU A 66 -43.73 23.46 5.23
N PRO A 67 -43.01 24.42 4.62
CA PRO A 67 -43.58 25.07 3.43
C PRO A 67 -42.60 25.20 2.24
N THR A 68 -43.18 25.23 1.04
CA THR A 68 -42.57 25.59 -0.26
C THR A 68 -43.63 26.39 -1.07
N PRO A 69 -43.36 26.89 -2.29
CA PRO A 69 -42.38 27.93 -2.62
C PRO A 69 -42.95 29.06 -3.53
N MET A 70 -42.30 30.24 -3.57
CA MET A 70 -42.39 31.25 -4.65
C MET A 70 -41.08 32.08 -4.65
N GLY A 71 -40.54 32.61 -5.75
CA GLY A 71 -40.95 32.56 -7.17
C GLY A 71 -39.81 33.00 -8.11
N MET A 72 -40.02 32.94 -9.43
CA MET A 72 -39.02 33.21 -10.49
C MET A 72 -38.81 34.71 -10.76
N VAL A 73 -37.57 35.14 -11.08
CA VAL A 73 -37.30 36.26 -12.04
C VAL A 73 -36.04 35.97 -12.87
N ALA A 74 -36.07 36.50 -14.09
CA ALA A 74 -35.29 36.22 -15.30
C ALA A 74 -33.75 36.37 -15.31
N ALA A 75 -33.21 35.64 -16.29
CA ALA A 75 -31.96 35.78 -17.04
C ALA A 75 -31.40 37.19 -17.31
N ALA A 76 -30.08 37.25 -17.48
CA ALA A 76 -29.41 38.14 -18.42
C ALA A 76 -28.17 37.44 -19.01
N ALA A 77 -28.00 37.49 -20.33
CA ALA A 77 -26.82 37.01 -21.05
C ALA A 77 -26.02 38.21 -21.58
N ALA A 78 -24.69 38.13 -21.56
CA ALA A 78 -23.82 39.10 -22.22
C ALA A 78 -22.55 38.42 -22.75
N THR A 79 -22.44 38.31 -24.06
CA THR A 79 -21.23 37.93 -24.79
C THR A 79 -20.29 39.11 -24.94
N ALA A 80 -18.98 38.92 -24.75
CA ALA A 80 -17.96 39.84 -25.26
C ALA A 80 -16.68 39.08 -25.64
N THR A 81 -16.46 38.93 -26.94
CA THR A 81 -15.18 38.50 -27.53
C THR A 81 -14.17 39.63 -27.52
N SER A 82 -12.90 39.35 -27.22
CA SER A 82 -11.78 40.17 -27.71
C SER A 82 -10.53 39.32 -27.91
N THR A 83 -10.12 39.21 -29.17
CA THR A 83 -8.81 38.70 -29.58
C THR A 83 -7.79 39.84 -29.57
N SER A 84 -6.55 39.57 -29.18
CA SER A 84 -5.40 40.28 -29.73
C SER A 84 -4.14 39.42 -29.71
N ARG A 85 -3.24 39.73 -30.64
CA ARG A 85 -2.21 38.84 -31.23
C ARG A 85 -0.85 39.53 -31.09
N LEU A 86 0.24 38.77 -31.29
CA LEU A 86 1.62 39.25 -31.58
C LEU A 86 2.31 39.99 -30.40
N LEU A 87 3.61 39.78 -30.10
CA LEU A 87 4.77 39.72 -31.00
C LEU A 87 5.90 38.82 -30.43
N LEU A 88 6.76 38.30 -31.31
CA LEU A 88 8.05 37.71 -30.94
C LEU A 88 9.09 38.81 -30.67
N HIS A 89 10.12 38.49 -29.88
CA HIS A 89 11.49 38.87 -30.25
C HIS A 89 12.52 37.84 -29.77
N HIS A 90 13.30 37.32 -30.71
CA HIS A 90 14.60 36.72 -30.42
C HIS A 90 15.61 37.82 -30.08
N HIS A 91 16.57 37.52 -29.20
CA HIS A 91 17.99 37.78 -29.47
C HIS A 91 18.87 36.83 -28.65
N ALA A 92 19.95 36.36 -29.27
CA ALA A 92 21.03 35.60 -28.65
C ALA A 92 22.35 36.31 -28.94
N VAL A 93 23.24 36.39 -27.95
CA VAL A 93 24.68 36.72 -28.10
C VAL A 93 25.45 35.91 -27.05
N ALA A 94 26.68 35.51 -27.38
CA ALA A 94 27.53 34.61 -26.58
C ALA A 94 28.86 35.28 -26.16
N GLY A 95 29.60 34.60 -25.27
CA GLY A 95 30.96 34.96 -24.82
C GLY A 95 31.01 35.84 -23.56
N SER A 96 32.07 35.81 -22.73
CA SER A 96 33.26 34.95 -22.74
C SER A 96 34.03 35.05 -21.40
N ASP A 97 34.48 33.91 -20.87
CA ASP A 97 35.84 33.66 -20.38
C ASP A 97 36.63 34.78 -19.61
N ARG A 98 36.84 34.63 -18.29
CA ARG A 98 38.17 34.35 -17.66
C ARG A 98 38.25 34.59 -16.14
N GLN A 99 39.17 33.84 -15.52
CA GLN A 99 39.56 33.87 -14.09
C GLN A 99 40.42 35.10 -13.74
N HIS A 100 40.52 35.46 -12.45
CA HIS A 100 41.81 35.69 -11.76
C HIS A 100 41.67 35.56 -10.23
N GLN A 101 42.65 34.92 -9.58
CA GLN A 101 42.80 34.84 -8.12
C GLN A 101 43.71 35.97 -7.62
N HIS A 102 43.59 36.37 -6.35
CA HIS A 102 44.74 36.87 -5.57
C HIS A 102 44.53 36.65 -4.05
N HIS A 103 45.49 35.99 -3.41
CA HIS A 103 45.62 35.91 -1.94
C HIS A 103 46.23 37.19 -1.35
N LEU A 104 45.97 37.47 -0.07
CA LEU A 104 46.91 38.18 0.84
C LEU A 104 46.63 37.79 2.33
N ARG A 105 47.54 38.15 3.24
CA ARG A 105 47.84 37.41 4.51
C ARG A 105 47.33 38.06 5.82
N TYR A 106 47.23 37.22 6.87
CA TYR A 106 47.07 37.53 8.32
C TYR A 106 48.26 38.29 8.96
N PRO A 107 48.05 38.93 10.14
CA PRO A 107 48.47 38.35 11.46
C PRO A 107 47.48 38.70 12.63
N ALA A 108 47.66 38.34 13.92
CA ALA A 108 48.06 37.10 14.61
C ALA A 108 47.96 37.28 16.16
N ILE A 109 47.41 36.29 16.91
CA ILE A 109 47.70 35.95 18.36
C ILE A 109 47.22 36.98 19.44
N PRO A 110 46.96 36.65 20.75
CA PRO A 110 47.12 35.39 21.53
C PRO A 110 45.90 34.82 22.32
N TYR A 111 46.09 33.58 22.78
CA TYR A 111 45.48 32.83 23.91
C TYR A 111 45.72 33.48 25.31
N PRO A 112 45.31 32.93 26.50
CA PRO A 112 44.84 31.57 26.83
C PRO A 112 43.68 31.43 27.86
N ILE A 113 43.23 30.18 28.11
CA ILE A 113 43.38 29.44 29.39
C ILE A 113 42.69 28.07 29.28
N SER A 114 43.39 27.04 29.76
CA SER A 114 42.91 25.65 29.89
C SER A 114 42.86 25.29 31.38
N LEU A 115 41.89 24.46 31.79
CA LEU A 115 42.01 23.64 33.00
C LEU A 115 41.19 22.35 32.86
N ARG A 116 41.78 21.22 33.30
CA ARG A 116 41.22 19.86 33.20
C ARG A 116 40.73 19.35 34.55
N CYS A 117 39.67 18.55 34.49
CA CYS A 117 39.40 17.32 35.27
C CYS A 117 39.33 17.38 36.81
N GLY A 118 38.29 16.74 37.39
CA GLY A 118 38.21 16.47 38.82
C GLY A 118 36.94 15.69 39.20
N SER A 119 37.11 14.44 39.66
CA SER A 119 36.02 13.55 40.08
C SER A 119 35.62 13.78 41.55
N GLY A 120 34.34 13.54 41.89
CA GLY A 120 33.89 13.52 43.29
C GLY A 120 32.42 13.18 43.48
N ARG A 121 32.13 12.04 44.12
CA ARG A 121 30.80 11.73 44.66
C ARG A 121 30.60 12.46 46.00
N ARG A 122 29.39 12.96 46.26
CA ARG A 122 28.80 13.02 47.62
C ARG A 122 27.28 13.16 47.55
N GLU A 123 26.60 12.42 48.40
CA GLU A 123 25.15 12.52 48.62
C GLU A 123 24.83 13.68 49.57
N ALA A 124 23.69 14.33 49.36
CA ALA A 124 22.96 15.07 50.39
C ALA A 124 21.49 15.14 50.01
N ALA A 125 20.61 14.65 50.89
CA ALA A 125 19.17 14.71 50.71
C ALA A 125 18.60 16.00 51.33
N ALA A 126 17.75 16.71 50.59
CA ALA A 126 16.84 17.73 51.13
C ALA A 126 15.58 17.76 50.26
N GLY A 127 14.43 17.42 50.83
CA GLY A 127 13.17 17.37 50.10
C GLY A 127 12.47 18.72 50.03
N ALA A 128 11.87 19.02 48.87
CA ALA A 128 10.84 20.03 48.73
C ALA A 128 9.79 19.53 47.71
N LEU A 129 8.53 19.52 48.11
CA LEU A 129 7.42 19.00 47.30
C LEU A 129 7.05 19.98 46.18
N LEU A 130 6.97 19.48 44.94
CA LEU A 130 6.23 20.09 43.83
C LEU A 130 5.50 18.96 43.08
N PRO A 131 4.29 19.23 42.54
CA PRO A 131 3.34 18.18 42.16
C PRO A 131 3.76 17.37 40.92
N ASP A 132 3.23 16.15 40.83
CA ASP A 132 3.57 15.16 39.82
C ASP A 132 3.59 15.74 38.40
N ARG A 133 4.78 15.68 37.78
CA ARG A 133 4.87 15.70 36.33
C ARG A 133 4.18 14.45 35.82
N VAL A 134 3.11 14.65 35.04
CA VAL A 134 2.55 13.61 34.18
C VAL A 134 3.69 13.07 33.33
N THR A 135 4.17 11.87 33.68
CA THR A 135 5.15 11.15 32.87
C THR A 135 4.48 10.83 31.55
N PRO A 136 5.12 11.07 30.39
CA PRO A 136 4.62 10.53 29.14
C PRO A 136 4.59 9.01 29.31
N PHE A 137 3.41 8.40 29.18
CA PHE A 137 3.29 6.95 29.12
C PHE A 137 4.26 6.46 28.04
N SER A 138 5.33 5.77 28.46
CA SER A 138 6.20 5.11 27.51
C SER A 138 5.37 4.03 26.83
N TYR A 139 5.15 4.18 25.53
CA TYR A 139 4.65 3.09 24.71
C TYR A 139 5.63 1.93 24.84
N GLY A 140 5.27 0.95 25.68
CA GLY A 140 5.95 -0.34 25.70
C GLY A 140 5.82 -0.92 24.30
N VAL A 141 6.95 -1.32 23.71
CA VAL A 141 6.95 -2.05 22.45
C VAL A 141 6.10 -3.29 22.65
N ASP A 142 5.09 -3.52 21.81
CA ASP A 142 4.29 -4.73 21.88
C ASP A 142 5.19 -5.93 21.55
N GLU A 143 5.51 -6.72 22.57
CA GLU A 143 6.23 -7.98 22.44
C GLU A 143 5.38 -9.05 21.72
N ASP A 144 4.07 -8.81 21.55
CA ASP A 144 3.19 -9.50 20.61
C ASP A 144 3.29 -8.91 19.19
N ALA A 145 4.52 -8.70 18.72
CA ALA A 145 4.80 -8.37 17.34
C ALA A 145 4.29 -9.50 16.42
N ASP A 146 3.43 -9.11 15.48
CA ASP A 146 2.86 -9.98 14.46
C ASP A 146 3.96 -10.61 13.61
N ASP A 147 3.82 -11.90 13.28
CA ASP A 147 4.79 -12.61 12.43
C ASP A 147 4.62 -12.29 10.95
N HIS A 148 3.56 -11.59 10.57
CA HIS A 148 3.30 -11.24 9.17
C HIS A 148 3.91 -9.87 8.85
N PRO A 149 4.56 -9.72 7.68
CA PRO A 149 4.94 -8.41 7.18
C PRO A 149 3.70 -7.51 7.02
N ARG A 150 3.84 -6.18 7.17
CA ARG A 150 2.71 -5.24 7.03
C ARG A 150 2.98 -4.19 5.95
N GLU A 151 2.01 -3.86 5.10
CA GLU A 151 2.23 -2.89 4.03
C GLU A 151 2.01 -1.47 4.56
N GLU A 152 2.79 -0.52 4.03
CA GLU A 152 2.72 0.91 4.35
C GLU A 152 1.29 1.48 4.34
N CYS A 153 0.58 1.40 3.21
CA CYS A 153 -0.52 2.32 2.96
C CYS A 153 -1.51 1.80 1.89
N GLY A 154 -2.74 2.30 1.93
CA GLY A 154 -3.75 2.14 0.87
C GLY A 154 -4.19 3.50 0.32
N LEU A 155 -4.28 3.61 -1.01
CA LEU A 155 -4.66 4.85 -1.71
C LEU A 155 -6.01 4.74 -2.40
N ILE A 156 -6.76 5.84 -2.40
CA ILE A 156 -7.89 6.05 -3.32
C ILE A 156 -7.96 7.51 -3.79
N GLY A 157 -8.40 7.74 -5.01
CA GLY A 157 -8.71 9.07 -5.54
C GLY A 157 -9.93 9.02 -6.46
N VAL A 158 -10.78 10.02 -6.38
CA VAL A 158 -12.00 10.16 -7.20
C VAL A 158 -12.04 11.56 -7.81
N VAL A 159 -12.37 11.67 -9.10
CA VAL A 159 -12.57 12.95 -9.82
C VAL A 159 -13.81 12.90 -10.69
N GLY A 160 -14.62 13.96 -10.65
CA GLY A 160 -15.81 14.12 -11.48
C GLY A 160 -17.09 13.62 -10.81
N ASP A 161 -17.08 13.41 -9.50
CA ASP A 161 -18.22 12.87 -8.75
C ASP A 161 -18.55 13.76 -7.55
N PRO A 162 -19.79 14.29 -7.41
CA PRO A 162 -20.15 15.20 -6.31
C PRO A 162 -19.95 14.60 -4.91
N ASP A 163 -19.98 13.26 -4.79
CA ASP A 163 -19.81 12.53 -3.54
C ASP A 163 -18.39 11.97 -3.37
N ALA A 164 -17.38 12.54 -4.05
CA ALA A 164 -15.99 12.03 -4.07
C ALA A 164 -15.42 11.68 -2.69
N SER A 165 -15.68 12.51 -1.67
CA SER A 165 -15.21 12.24 -0.29
C SER A 165 -15.88 11.01 0.35
N SER A 166 -17.18 10.81 0.11
CA SER A 166 -17.93 9.64 0.58
C SER A 166 -17.46 8.36 -0.13
N LEU A 167 -17.13 8.47 -1.41
CA LEU A 167 -16.59 7.37 -2.22
C LEU A 167 -15.16 7.01 -1.81
N CYS A 168 -14.32 8.02 -1.52
CA CYS A 168 -13.01 7.82 -0.89
C CYS A 168 -13.16 7.11 0.46
N TYR A 169 -14.09 7.52 1.34
CA TYR A 169 -14.35 6.84 2.61
C TYR A 169 -14.70 5.36 2.44
N LEU A 170 -15.65 5.04 1.55
CA LEU A 170 -16.05 3.65 1.29
C LEU A 170 -14.89 2.81 0.73
N GLY A 171 -14.16 3.34 -0.26
CA GLY A 171 -12.99 2.65 -0.81
C GLY A 171 -11.84 2.49 0.20
N LEU A 172 -11.63 3.45 1.10
CA LEU A 172 -10.68 3.31 2.20
C LEU A 172 -11.10 2.23 3.20
N GLN A 173 -12.39 2.10 3.54
CA GLN A 173 -12.86 0.95 4.33
C GLN A 173 -12.53 -0.38 3.65
N LYS A 174 -12.58 -0.43 2.32
CA LYS A 174 -12.25 -1.63 1.54
C LYS A 174 -10.75 -1.91 1.41
N LEU A 175 -9.92 -0.88 1.62
CA LEU A 175 -8.46 -0.96 1.67
C LEU A 175 -7.90 -1.00 3.11
N GLN A 176 -8.76 -1.10 4.13
CA GLN A 176 -8.38 -0.99 5.55
C GLN A 176 -7.28 -1.98 5.98
N HIS A 177 -7.17 -3.13 5.31
CA HIS A 177 -6.11 -4.12 5.54
C HIS A 177 -4.71 -3.65 5.14
N ARG A 178 -4.59 -2.59 4.31
CA ARG A 178 -3.31 -1.94 3.95
C ARG A 178 -2.83 -0.90 4.96
N GLY A 179 -3.57 -0.69 6.05
CA GLY A 179 -3.15 0.22 7.10
C GLY A 179 -4.27 0.57 8.04
N GLU A 180 -4.01 0.44 9.33
CA GLU A 180 -5.04 0.63 10.36
C GLU A 180 -4.70 1.74 11.38
N GLU A 181 -3.53 2.35 11.31
CA GLU A 181 -3.02 3.26 12.33
C GLU A 181 -3.52 4.70 12.18
N GLY A 182 -3.88 5.08 10.95
CA GLY A 182 -4.55 6.34 10.68
C GLY A 182 -5.21 6.34 9.32
N ALA A 183 -6.14 7.28 9.14
CA ALA A 183 -6.84 7.49 7.88
C ALA A 183 -6.99 8.99 7.62
N GLY A 184 -7.13 9.36 6.35
CA GLY A 184 -7.34 10.74 5.96
C GLY A 184 -7.94 10.90 4.58
N ILE A 185 -8.64 12.02 4.38
CA ILE A 185 -9.21 12.43 3.10
C ILE A 185 -8.96 13.93 2.90
N VAL A 186 -8.54 14.29 1.69
CA VAL A 186 -8.44 15.67 1.22
C VAL A 186 -9.36 15.85 0.02
N ALA A 187 -10.21 16.88 0.05
CA ALA A 187 -11.20 17.16 -1.00
C ALA A 187 -11.11 18.61 -1.50
N VAL A 188 -11.54 18.83 -2.76
CA VAL A 188 -11.64 20.18 -3.36
C VAL A 188 -13.00 20.79 -3.00
N GLY A 189 -13.00 21.71 -2.04
CA GLY A 189 -14.15 22.47 -1.60
C GLY A 189 -14.85 23.25 -2.72
N GLY A 190 -16.12 23.60 -2.51
CA GLY A 190 -16.89 24.44 -3.43
C GLY A 190 -16.31 25.85 -3.65
N ASP A 191 -15.43 26.32 -2.76
CA ASP A 191 -14.63 27.55 -2.91
C ASP A 191 -13.32 27.34 -3.70
N GLY A 192 -13.11 26.14 -4.26
CA GLY A 192 -11.91 25.75 -5.00
C GLY A 192 -10.69 25.46 -4.14
N LYS A 193 -10.79 25.54 -2.80
CA LYS A 193 -9.68 25.26 -1.89
C LYS A 193 -9.67 23.80 -1.45
N LEU A 194 -8.49 23.30 -1.11
CA LEU A 194 -8.35 21.96 -0.56
C LEU A 194 -8.63 21.99 0.95
N LYS A 195 -9.49 21.07 1.39
CA LYS A 195 -9.83 20.82 2.79
C LYS A 195 -9.35 19.43 3.19
N SER A 196 -8.79 19.28 4.38
CA SER A 196 -8.23 18.02 4.89
C SER A 196 -8.91 17.60 6.18
N VAL A 197 -9.17 16.30 6.31
CA VAL A 197 -9.53 15.65 7.57
C VAL A 197 -8.67 14.40 7.71
N THR A 198 -7.85 14.34 8.76
CA THR A 198 -7.01 13.19 9.12
C THR A 198 -7.28 12.76 10.57
N GLY A 199 -6.93 11.52 10.90
CA GLY A 199 -7.03 10.99 12.26
C GLY A 199 -6.24 9.70 12.45
N LEU A 200 -5.97 9.37 13.72
CA LEU A 200 -5.42 8.07 14.10
C LEU A 200 -6.58 7.05 14.29
N GLY A 201 -6.30 5.78 14.07
CA GLY A 201 -7.28 4.69 14.14
C GLY A 201 -7.86 4.27 12.78
N LEU A 202 -8.91 3.47 12.83
CA LEU A 202 -9.57 2.91 11.64
C LEU A 202 -10.33 4.00 10.88
N VAL A 203 -10.63 3.76 9.60
CA VAL A 203 -11.42 4.66 8.75
C VAL A 203 -12.79 4.94 9.39
N ALA A 204 -13.41 3.93 10.00
CA ALA A 204 -14.67 4.07 10.73
C ALA A 204 -14.54 4.91 12.01
N ASP A 205 -13.39 4.88 12.71
CA ASP A 205 -13.16 5.71 13.90
C ASP A 205 -12.91 7.17 13.50
N VAL A 206 -12.08 7.38 12.47
CA VAL A 206 -11.71 8.72 11.99
C VAL A 206 -12.93 9.44 11.41
N PHE A 207 -13.77 8.77 10.63
CA PHE A 207 -14.92 9.38 9.96
C PHE A 207 -16.28 9.00 10.57
N GLY A 208 -16.28 8.47 11.81
CA GLY A 208 -17.49 8.03 12.51
C GLY A 208 -18.45 9.17 12.90
N ASP A 209 -17.96 10.40 13.02
CA ASP A 209 -18.80 11.60 13.06
C ASP A 209 -19.12 12.07 11.63
N PRO A 210 -20.40 12.03 11.19
CA PRO A 210 -20.80 12.49 9.86
C PRO A 210 -20.42 13.94 9.54
N SER A 211 -20.26 14.80 10.57
CA SER A 211 -19.84 16.19 10.38
C SER A 211 -18.46 16.29 9.71
N ARG A 212 -17.57 15.31 9.95
CA ARG A 212 -16.23 15.27 9.38
C ARG A 212 -16.26 15.05 7.87
N LEU A 213 -17.06 14.10 7.39
CA LEU A 213 -17.26 13.91 5.93
C LEU A 213 -18.04 15.08 5.31
N ALA A 214 -19.06 15.61 5.98
CA ALA A 214 -19.79 16.79 5.52
C ALA A 214 -18.91 18.05 5.39
N SER A 215 -17.80 18.13 6.16
CA SER A 215 -16.81 19.22 6.03
C SER A 215 -15.96 19.16 4.76
N LEU A 216 -16.00 18.03 4.04
CA LEU A 216 -15.27 17.75 2.79
C LEU A 216 -16.22 17.69 1.56
N PRO A 217 -17.02 18.73 1.25
CA PRO A 217 -17.78 18.74 0.01
C PRO A 217 -16.84 18.90 -1.18
N GLY A 218 -17.08 18.22 -2.30
CA GLY A 218 -16.27 18.44 -3.49
C GLY A 218 -16.41 17.40 -4.59
N PRO A 219 -16.29 17.79 -5.88
CA PRO A 219 -16.33 16.87 -7.01
C PRO A 219 -15.02 16.06 -7.21
N ALA A 220 -14.04 16.21 -6.31
CA ALA A 220 -12.76 15.50 -6.36
C ALA A 220 -12.14 15.37 -4.96
N ALA A 221 -11.59 14.19 -4.65
CA ALA A 221 -10.95 13.89 -3.38
C ALA A 221 -9.84 12.82 -3.53
N ILE A 222 -8.87 12.84 -2.62
CA ILE A 222 -7.92 11.75 -2.39
C ILE A 222 -8.03 11.26 -0.95
N GLY A 223 -7.91 9.96 -0.75
CA GLY A 223 -7.94 9.28 0.53
C GLY A 223 -6.72 8.41 0.75
N HIS A 224 -6.39 8.20 2.02
CA HIS A 224 -5.26 7.41 2.47
C HIS A 224 -5.61 6.60 3.74
N VAL A 225 -5.14 5.36 3.82
CA VAL A 225 -4.98 4.61 5.08
C VAL A 225 -3.50 4.32 5.32
N ARG A 226 -3.07 4.43 6.57
CA ARG A 226 -1.66 4.35 7.00
C ARG A 226 -1.41 3.18 7.94
N TYR A 227 -0.28 2.54 7.72
CA TYR A 227 0.52 1.73 8.64
C TYR A 227 1.87 2.43 8.86
N SER A 228 2.51 2.30 10.02
CA SER A 228 3.76 3.03 10.33
C SER A 228 4.99 2.15 10.27
N THR A 229 5.70 2.21 9.15
CA THR A 229 7.02 1.59 8.96
C THR A 229 8.17 2.50 9.43
N ALA A 230 8.01 3.81 9.23
CA ALA A 230 9.00 4.83 9.52
C ALA A 230 8.36 6.09 10.16
N GLY A 231 9.09 6.69 11.08
CA GLY A 231 8.60 7.79 11.90
C GLY A 231 7.78 7.34 13.11
N ALA A 232 7.43 8.29 13.99
CA ALA A 232 6.66 7.98 15.19
C ALA A 232 5.24 7.51 14.83
N ALA A 233 4.92 6.25 15.16
CA ALA A 233 3.63 5.62 14.86
C ALA A 233 2.43 6.43 15.38
N ALA A 234 2.50 6.86 16.65
CA ALA A 234 1.47 7.66 17.31
C ALA A 234 1.40 9.15 16.85
N SER A 235 2.17 9.57 15.84
CA SER A 235 2.17 10.96 15.37
C SER A 235 1.03 11.22 14.38
N LEU A 236 0.00 11.96 14.82
CA LEU A 236 -1.05 12.48 13.94
C LEU A 236 -0.47 13.30 12.76
N ARG A 237 0.68 13.95 12.95
CA ARG A 237 1.36 14.73 11.88
C ARG A 237 1.83 13.86 10.71
N ASN A 238 2.03 12.56 10.94
CA ASN A 238 2.45 11.61 9.91
C ASN A 238 1.25 10.98 9.17
N VAL A 239 0.00 11.32 9.52
CA VAL A 239 -1.20 10.82 8.84
C VAL A 239 -1.43 11.62 7.55
N GLN A 240 -1.41 10.89 6.44
CA GLN A 240 -1.66 11.39 5.08
C GLN A 240 -3.18 11.45 4.77
N PRO A 241 -3.63 12.12 3.69
CA PRO A 241 -2.86 12.89 2.71
C PRO A 241 -2.28 14.20 3.28
N PHE A 242 -1.04 14.51 2.93
CA PHE A 242 -0.40 15.78 3.31
C PHE A 242 -0.87 16.90 2.39
N LEU A 243 -1.28 18.03 2.95
CA LEU A 243 -1.74 19.23 2.25
C LEU A 243 -0.79 20.40 2.51
N ALA A 244 -0.23 20.98 1.45
CA ALA A 244 0.66 22.14 1.53
C ALA A 244 0.26 23.27 0.57
N GLY A 245 0.57 24.51 0.98
CA GLY A 245 0.49 25.69 0.13
C GLY A 245 1.88 26.06 -0.40
N TYR A 246 1.96 26.49 -1.66
CA TYR A 246 3.18 26.95 -2.30
C TYR A 246 2.87 27.98 -3.39
N ARG A 247 3.89 28.49 -4.09
CA ARG A 247 3.77 29.61 -5.06
C ARG A 247 2.82 29.39 -6.26
N PHE A 248 2.26 28.20 -6.43
CA PHE A 248 1.24 27.90 -7.46
C PHE A 248 -0.10 27.42 -6.88
N GLY A 249 -0.37 27.66 -5.60
CA GLY A 249 -1.63 27.33 -4.92
C GLY A 249 -1.48 26.23 -3.88
N GLN A 250 -2.50 25.39 -3.73
CA GLN A 250 -2.49 24.24 -2.83
C GLN A 250 -2.24 22.94 -3.62
N VAL A 251 -1.50 22.02 -3.03
CA VAL A 251 -1.34 20.64 -3.50
C VAL A 251 -1.45 19.70 -2.30
N ALA A 252 -2.16 18.60 -2.48
CA ALA A 252 -2.12 17.48 -1.56
C ALA A 252 -1.50 16.24 -2.20
N VAL A 253 -0.89 15.39 -1.38
CA VAL A 253 -0.27 14.12 -1.80
C VAL A 253 -0.66 12.99 -0.85
N ALA A 254 -0.94 11.82 -1.42
CA ALA A 254 -1.06 10.55 -0.74
C ALA A 254 -0.09 9.54 -1.37
N HIS A 255 0.64 8.78 -0.55
CA HIS A 255 1.76 7.94 -0.93
C HIS A 255 1.64 6.54 -0.31
N ASN A 256 1.82 5.50 -1.14
CA ASN A 256 2.09 4.13 -0.72
C ASN A 256 3.44 3.70 -1.30
N GLY A 257 4.39 3.36 -0.45
CA GLY A 257 5.76 3.04 -0.83
C GLY A 257 6.76 3.47 0.24
N ASN A 258 8.05 3.45 -0.11
CA ASN A 258 9.13 3.95 0.75
C ASN A 258 10.28 4.47 -0.11
N LEU A 259 10.79 5.66 0.25
CA LEU A 259 11.87 6.33 -0.46
C LEU A 259 13.24 5.97 0.14
N VAL A 260 13.98 5.05 -0.51
CA VAL A 260 15.31 4.59 -0.06
C VAL A 260 16.40 5.68 -0.09
N ASN A 261 16.14 6.83 -0.72
CA ASN A 261 17.01 8.00 -0.70
C ASN A 261 16.43 9.19 0.10
N TYR A 262 15.40 8.96 0.92
CA TYR A 262 14.73 9.97 1.77
C TYR A 262 15.72 10.85 2.55
N GLN A 263 16.63 10.24 3.33
CA GLN A 263 17.55 11.01 4.18
C GLN A 263 18.48 11.91 3.37
N ALA A 264 18.99 11.42 2.23
CA ALA A 264 19.85 12.19 1.34
C ALA A 264 19.09 13.35 0.67
N LEU A 265 17.82 13.17 0.31
CA LEU A 265 16.96 14.24 -0.22
C LEU A 265 16.61 15.27 0.86
N ARG A 266 16.26 14.81 2.06
CA ARG A 266 15.95 15.65 3.22
C ARG A 266 17.14 16.54 3.59
N ASN A 267 18.33 15.96 3.78
CA ASN A 267 19.55 16.71 4.10
C ASN A 267 19.85 17.79 3.03
N LYS A 268 19.67 17.47 1.74
CA LYS A 268 19.87 18.43 0.62
C LYS A 268 18.84 19.56 0.58
N LEU A 269 17.65 19.35 1.16
CA LEU A 269 16.60 20.35 1.28
C LEU A 269 16.77 21.21 2.54
N GLU A 270 17.12 20.60 3.67
CA GLU A 270 17.44 21.29 4.93
C GLU A 270 18.67 22.21 4.76
N ALA A 271 19.71 21.75 4.07
CA ALA A 271 20.88 22.57 3.71
C ALA A 271 20.56 23.79 2.80
N ARG A 272 19.35 23.84 2.23
CA ARG A 272 18.82 24.97 1.44
C ARG A 272 17.75 25.78 2.19
N GLY A 273 17.61 25.56 3.50
CA GLY A 273 16.65 26.26 4.35
C GLY A 273 15.23 25.70 4.34
N SER A 274 15.01 24.47 3.85
CA SER A 274 13.72 23.80 4.04
C SER A 274 13.54 23.36 5.49
N ILE A 275 12.36 23.60 6.05
CA ILE A 275 11.92 23.05 7.34
C ILE A 275 10.94 21.90 7.10
N PHE A 276 11.02 20.85 7.91
CA PHE A 276 10.15 19.68 7.86
C PHE A 276 9.34 19.57 9.14
N ASN A 277 8.01 19.44 9.03
CA ASN A 277 7.10 19.30 10.18
C ASN A 277 6.92 17.85 10.63
N THR A 278 7.31 16.90 9.78
CA THR A 278 7.11 15.46 9.95
C THR A 278 8.44 14.69 9.86
N SER A 279 8.36 13.39 10.16
CA SER A 279 9.42 12.42 9.89
C SER A 279 9.10 11.53 8.68
N SER A 280 8.07 11.87 7.89
CA SER A 280 7.62 11.07 6.76
C SER A 280 8.34 11.47 5.47
N ASP A 281 8.69 10.47 4.68
CA ASP A 281 9.27 10.63 3.35
C ASP A 281 8.37 11.38 2.36
N THR A 282 7.07 11.35 2.59
CA THR A 282 6.04 11.99 1.77
C THR A 282 6.16 13.51 1.79
N GLU A 283 6.66 14.11 2.87
CA GLU A 283 6.89 15.56 2.95
C GLU A 283 8.02 16.01 2.01
N VAL A 284 9.05 15.18 1.78
CA VAL A 284 10.13 15.46 0.82
C VAL A 284 9.58 15.64 -0.60
N ILE A 285 8.56 14.86 -0.99
CA ILE A 285 7.90 14.96 -2.30
C ILE A 285 7.30 16.36 -2.51
N LEU A 286 6.63 16.91 -1.48
CA LEU A 286 6.07 18.27 -1.52
C LEU A 286 7.17 19.33 -1.66
N HIS A 287 8.28 19.20 -0.93
CA HIS A 287 9.41 20.12 -1.04
C HIS A 287 10.08 20.08 -2.41
N LEU A 288 10.21 18.90 -3.03
CA LEU A 288 10.75 18.77 -4.39
C LEU A 288 9.84 19.46 -5.43
N ILE A 289 8.51 19.26 -5.37
CA ILE A 289 7.54 19.92 -6.26
C ILE A 289 7.55 21.45 -6.07
N ALA A 290 7.66 21.92 -4.82
CA ALA A 290 7.68 23.34 -4.50
C ALA A 290 8.96 24.03 -5.01
N THR A 291 10.12 23.40 -4.82
CA THR A 291 11.44 23.92 -5.21
C THR A 291 11.76 23.77 -6.71
N SER A 292 11.10 22.84 -7.42
CA SER A 292 11.24 22.69 -8.88
C SER A 292 11.06 24.03 -9.61
N LEU A 293 11.77 24.23 -10.72
CA LEU A 293 11.60 25.39 -11.60
C LEU A 293 10.72 25.11 -12.82
N SER A 294 10.50 23.83 -13.16
CA SER A 294 9.75 23.36 -14.32
C SER A 294 8.33 23.90 -14.43
N ARG A 295 7.79 23.97 -15.65
CA ARG A 295 6.38 24.29 -15.94
C ARG A 295 5.90 23.45 -17.13
N PRO A 296 4.62 23.03 -17.21
CA PRO A 296 3.54 23.23 -16.23
C PRO A 296 3.69 22.34 -14.98
N LEU A 297 2.65 22.23 -14.13
CA LEU A 297 2.68 21.39 -12.91
C LEU A 297 3.10 19.95 -13.18
N LEU A 298 2.63 19.35 -14.27
CA LEU A 298 3.04 18.01 -14.71
C LEU A 298 4.57 17.85 -14.75
N ALA A 299 5.29 18.82 -15.33
CA ALA A 299 6.76 18.78 -15.40
C ALA A 299 7.44 18.94 -14.03
N ARG A 300 6.75 19.45 -13.00
CA ARG A 300 7.23 19.50 -11.61
C ARG A 300 7.04 18.19 -10.89
N VAL A 301 5.91 17.52 -11.15
CA VAL A 301 5.63 16.16 -10.65
C VAL A 301 6.67 15.20 -11.23
N CYS A 302 6.95 15.26 -12.54
CA CYS A 302 8.02 14.46 -13.15
C CYS A 302 9.39 14.79 -12.55
N ASP A 303 9.80 16.07 -12.52
CA ASP A 303 11.10 16.51 -11.94
C ASP A 303 11.27 16.11 -10.46
N ALA A 304 10.18 16.05 -9.69
CA ALA A 304 10.22 15.50 -8.33
C ALA A 304 10.40 13.97 -8.36
N CYS A 305 9.56 13.24 -9.10
CA CYS A 305 9.56 11.77 -9.16
C CYS A 305 10.86 11.18 -9.72
N GLU A 306 11.48 11.83 -10.70
CA GLU A 306 12.77 11.42 -11.29
C GLU A 306 13.95 11.50 -10.30
N ARG A 307 13.79 12.23 -9.19
CA ARG A 307 14.77 12.31 -8.09
C ARG A 307 14.48 11.31 -6.96
N LEU A 308 13.31 10.67 -6.97
CA LEU A 308 12.90 9.69 -5.96
C LEU A 308 13.53 8.33 -6.27
N GLY A 309 14.26 7.78 -5.31
CA GLY A 309 14.74 6.40 -5.34
C GLY A 309 13.93 5.56 -4.37
N GLY A 310 13.42 4.41 -4.83
CA GLY A 310 12.65 3.48 -4.00
C GLY A 310 11.40 3.01 -4.73
N ALA A 311 10.34 2.77 -3.96
CA ALA A 311 9.03 2.37 -4.45
C ALA A 311 8.00 3.44 -4.10
N TYR A 312 7.09 3.74 -5.03
CA TYR A 312 6.00 4.67 -4.77
C TYR A 312 4.84 4.48 -5.74
N SER A 313 3.63 4.47 -5.19
CA SER A 313 2.41 4.90 -5.87
C SER A 313 1.95 6.18 -5.20
N LEU A 314 1.57 7.19 -6.00
CA LEU A 314 1.24 8.53 -5.53
C LEU A 314 -0.07 8.99 -6.14
N LEU A 315 -0.89 9.66 -5.33
CA LEU A 315 -2.00 10.49 -5.79
C LEU A 315 -1.74 11.93 -5.38
N PHE A 316 -1.75 12.85 -6.35
CA PHE A 316 -1.73 14.28 -6.09
C PHE A 316 -3.08 14.92 -6.44
N LEU A 317 -3.50 15.89 -5.64
CA LEU A 317 -4.71 16.68 -5.87
C LEU A 317 -4.38 18.17 -5.85
N THR A 318 -4.90 18.91 -6.83
CA THR A 318 -4.98 20.38 -6.84
C THR A 318 -6.43 20.82 -7.01
N ALA A 319 -6.68 22.14 -7.00
CA ALA A 319 -8.01 22.70 -7.25
C ALA A 319 -8.61 22.28 -8.61
N ASP A 320 -7.77 21.95 -9.60
CA ASP A 320 -8.16 21.72 -10.99
C ASP A 320 -7.75 20.35 -11.56
N LYS A 321 -6.84 19.60 -10.92
CA LYS A 321 -6.29 18.33 -11.45
C LYS A 321 -6.09 17.27 -10.38
N MET A 322 -6.17 16.02 -10.81
CA MET A 322 -5.58 14.88 -10.10
C MET A 322 -4.43 14.31 -10.93
N PHE A 323 -3.38 13.85 -10.26
CA PHE A 323 -2.29 13.09 -10.86
C PHE A 323 -2.17 11.75 -10.15
N ALA A 324 -2.10 10.66 -10.91
CA ALA A 324 -1.80 9.33 -10.41
C ALA A 324 -0.44 8.90 -10.97
N VAL A 325 0.51 8.60 -10.09
CA VAL A 325 1.90 8.28 -10.47
C VAL A 325 2.30 6.94 -9.91
N ARG A 326 3.02 6.15 -10.70
CA ARG A 326 3.64 4.90 -10.28
C ARG A 326 5.13 4.95 -10.56
N ASP A 327 5.95 4.44 -9.64
CA ASP A 327 7.41 4.45 -9.78
C ASP A 327 7.88 3.72 -11.06
N PRO A 328 9.06 4.03 -11.61
CA PRO A 328 9.57 3.44 -12.85
C PRO A 328 9.69 1.91 -12.85
N HIS A 329 9.80 1.27 -11.69
CA HIS A 329 9.82 -0.18 -11.55
C HIS A 329 8.42 -0.79 -11.34
N GLY A 330 7.43 0.01 -10.96
CA GLY A 330 6.06 -0.43 -10.67
C GLY A 330 6.00 -1.34 -9.45
N PHE A 331 6.76 -1.05 -8.38
CA PHE A 331 6.81 -1.88 -7.18
C PHE A 331 5.45 -2.01 -6.49
N ARG A 332 4.73 -0.90 -6.33
CA ARG A 332 3.44 -0.80 -5.63
C ARG A 332 2.26 -0.87 -6.60
N PRO A 333 1.07 -1.32 -6.18
CA PRO A 333 -0.08 -1.41 -7.06
C PRO A 333 -0.85 -0.09 -7.12
N LEU A 334 -1.28 0.26 -8.34
CA LEU A 334 -2.15 1.40 -8.61
C LEU A 334 -2.98 1.10 -9.87
N VAL A 335 -4.30 1.04 -9.70
CA VAL A 335 -5.27 0.75 -10.75
C VAL A 335 -6.14 1.98 -11.03
N MET A 336 -6.65 2.05 -12.26
CA MET A 336 -7.58 3.06 -12.74
C MET A 336 -8.92 2.39 -13.11
N GLY A 337 -10.02 3.05 -12.75
CA GLY A 337 -11.38 2.66 -13.12
C GLY A 337 -12.28 3.86 -13.39
N ARG A 338 -13.50 3.60 -13.85
CA ARG A 338 -14.49 4.63 -14.18
C ARG A 338 -15.89 4.26 -13.70
N ARG A 339 -16.57 5.19 -13.05
CA ARG A 339 -17.98 5.05 -12.62
C ARG A 339 -18.93 5.31 -13.78
N GLY A 340 -20.19 4.85 -13.66
CA GLY A 340 -21.22 5.04 -14.69
C GLY A 340 -21.55 6.49 -15.07
N ASN A 341 -21.23 7.47 -14.20
CA ASN A 341 -21.35 8.91 -14.49
C ASN A 341 -20.12 9.51 -15.21
N GLY A 342 -19.12 8.70 -15.54
CA GLY A 342 -17.87 9.13 -16.19
C GLY A 342 -16.73 9.49 -15.24
N ALA A 343 -16.98 9.57 -13.93
CA ALA A 343 -15.98 9.90 -12.93
C ALA A 343 -14.81 8.90 -12.93
N VAL A 344 -13.59 9.43 -12.85
CA VAL A 344 -12.35 8.63 -12.83
C VAL A 344 -12.00 8.30 -11.39
N VAL A 345 -11.60 7.05 -11.17
CA VAL A 345 -11.15 6.54 -9.87
C VAL A 345 -9.77 5.93 -10.01
N PHE A 346 -8.91 6.20 -9.04
CA PHE A 346 -7.66 5.46 -8.83
C PHE A 346 -7.68 4.77 -7.47
N ALA A 347 -7.12 3.57 -7.35
CA ALA A 347 -7.03 2.84 -6.09
C ALA A 347 -5.79 1.95 -6.04
N SER A 348 -5.34 1.56 -4.85
CA SER A 348 -4.27 0.54 -4.70
C SER A 348 -4.71 -0.86 -5.15
N GLU A 349 -6.01 -1.19 -5.06
CA GLU A 349 -6.56 -2.48 -5.49
C GLU A 349 -7.91 -2.33 -6.19
N THR A 350 -8.24 -3.27 -7.09
CA THR A 350 -9.55 -3.28 -7.77
C THR A 350 -10.72 -3.47 -6.81
N CYS A 351 -10.53 -4.13 -5.67
CA CYS A 351 -11.60 -4.36 -4.71
C CYS A 351 -12.25 -3.07 -4.18
N ALA A 352 -11.52 -1.96 -4.17
CA ALA A 352 -12.05 -0.63 -3.83
C ALA A 352 -12.86 -0.02 -4.98
N LEU A 353 -12.51 -0.31 -6.24
CA LEU A 353 -13.28 0.07 -7.42
C LEU A 353 -14.63 -0.67 -7.44
N ASP A 354 -14.58 -1.99 -7.19
CA ASP A 354 -15.74 -2.89 -7.16
C ASP A 354 -16.81 -2.42 -6.15
N LEU A 355 -16.39 -1.94 -4.97
CA LEU A 355 -17.31 -1.48 -3.92
C LEU A 355 -18.08 -0.20 -4.29
N ILE A 356 -17.51 0.65 -5.15
CA ILE A 356 -18.08 1.95 -5.49
C ILE A 356 -18.65 2.01 -6.91
N ASP A 357 -18.92 0.84 -7.53
CA ASP A 357 -19.40 0.72 -8.91
C ASP A 357 -18.50 1.43 -9.93
N ALA A 358 -17.18 1.38 -9.73
CA ALA A 358 -16.19 1.81 -10.71
C ALA A 358 -15.70 0.60 -11.51
N THR A 359 -16.03 0.56 -12.81
CA THR A 359 -15.52 -0.46 -13.72
C THR A 359 -14.00 -0.33 -13.84
N TYR A 360 -13.25 -1.40 -13.56
CA TYR A 360 -11.81 -1.45 -13.77
C TYR A 360 -11.46 -1.22 -15.25
N GLU A 361 -10.59 -0.25 -15.53
CA GLU A 361 -10.09 0.03 -16.88
C GLU A 361 -8.71 -0.62 -17.11
N ARG A 362 -7.73 -0.36 -16.24
CA ARG A 362 -6.34 -0.83 -16.37
C ARG A 362 -5.48 -0.54 -15.13
N GLU A 363 -4.29 -1.13 -15.07
CA GLU A 363 -3.20 -0.64 -14.23
C GLU A 363 -2.64 0.71 -14.75
N VAL A 364 -2.23 1.58 -13.81
CA VAL A 364 -1.28 2.66 -14.10
C VAL A 364 0.08 2.00 -14.36
N GLN A 365 0.74 2.30 -15.48
CA GLN A 365 1.94 1.58 -15.90
C GLN A 365 3.18 1.99 -15.09
N PRO A 366 4.24 1.16 -15.01
CA PRO A 366 5.51 1.55 -14.38
C PRO A 366 6.06 2.85 -14.98
N GLY A 367 6.34 3.84 -14.14
CA GLY A 367 6.79 5.17 -14.56
C GLY A 367 5.71 6.04 -15.20
N GLU A 368 4.44 5.65 -15.20
CA GLU A 368 3.36 6.46 -15.75
C GLU A 368 2.91 7.57 -14.78
N VAL A 369 2.64 8.75 -15.34
CA VAL A 369 1.95 9.88 -14.69
C VAL A 369 0.64 10.11 -15.44
N VAL A 370 -0.46 9.58 -14.93
CA VAL A 370 -1.81 9.86 -15.44
C VAL A 370 -2.28 11.19 -14.86
N VAL A 371 -2.87 12.04 -15.70
CA VAL A 371 -3.43 13.34 -15.32
C VAL A 371 -4.90 13.38 -15.68
N VAL A 372 -5.75 13.77 -14.73
CA VAL A 372 -7.19 14.04 -14.97
C VAL A 372 -7.44 15.52 -14.71
N ASP A 373 -7.89 16.26 -15.74
CA ASP A 373 -8.31 17.66 -15.55
C ASP A 373 -9.79 17.73 -15.17
N ARG A 374 -10.07 18.35 -14.03
CA ARG A 374 -11.41 18.40 -13.42
C ARG A 374 -12.39 19.31 -14.19
N ARG A 375 -11.90 20.14 -15.12
CA ARG A 375 -12.72 21.13 -15.84
C ARG A 375 -13.44 20.53 -17.05
N ASP A 376 -12.78 19.62 -17.76
CA ASP A 376 -13.28 18.96 -18.97
C ASP A 376 -13.28 17.42 -18.87
N MET A 377 -12.84 16.87 -17.73
CA MET A 377 -12.66 15.43 -17.49
C MET A 377 -11.69 14.75 -18.48
N SER A 378 -10.82 15.51 -19.15
CA SER A 378 -9.79 14.97 -20.01
C SER A 378 -8.79 14.14 -19.22
N VAL A 379 -8.38 13.01 -19.80
CA VAL A 379 -7.35 12.13 -19.26
C VAL A 379 -6.15 12.16 -20.19
N ALA A 380 -4.99 12.54 -19.66
CA ALA A 380 -3.71 12.50 -20.34
C ALA A 380 -2.74 11.57 -19.60
N SER A 381 -1.70 11.12 -20.28
CA SER A 381 -0.63 10.30 -19.71
C SER A 381 0.72 10.84 -20.13
N ALA A 382 1.67 10.84 -19.19
CA ALA A 382 3.07 11.14 -19.41
C ALA A 382 3.93 10.03 -18.77
N CYS A 383 5.21 10.02 -19.11
CA CYS A 383 6.12 8.94 -18.75
C CYS A 383 7.40 9.49 -18.12
N LEU A 384 7.78 8.96 -16.95
CA LEU A 384 9.02 9.28 -16.26
C LEU A 384 10.22 8.69 -17.02
N VAL A 385 11.33 9.43 -17.04
CA VAL A 385 12.58 8.99 -17.68
C VAL A 385 13.75 8.89 -16.69
N PRO A 386 14.64 7.90 -16.83
CA PRO A 386 14.62 6.79 -17.79
C PRO A 386 13.63 5.69 -17.38
N GLN A 387 13.10 4.98 -18.38
CA GLN A 387 12.35 3.75 -18.19
C GLN A 387 13.18 2.67 -17.48
N ARG A 388 12.53 1.85 -16.66
CA ARG A 388 13.17 0.79 -15.86
C ARG A 388 12.44 -0.55 -16.05
N PRO A 389 13.12 -1.70 -15.87
CA PRO A 389 12.46 -2.99 -15.95
C PRO A 389 11.51 -3.17 -14.75
N ARG A 390 10.30 -3.69 -15.00
CA ARG A 390 9.27 -3.95 -13.98
C ARG A 390 9.81 -4.80 -12.83
N ARG A 391 9.48 -4.45 -11.59
CA ARG A 391 9.83 -5.18 -10.35
C ARG A 391 8.65 -5.16 -9.37
N ALA A 392 7.49 -5.61 -9.86
CA ALA A 392 6.25 -5.71 -9.09
C ALA A 392 6.45 -6.48 -7.77
N CYS A 393 5.91 -5.99 -6.65
CA CYS A 393 6.11 -6.63 -5.35
C CYS A 393 5.44 -8.02 -5.28
N VAL A 394 6.22 -9.11 -5.21
CA VAL A 394 5.66 -10.47 -5.15
C VAL A 394 4.84 -10.73 -3.89
N PHE A 395 5.12 -9.99 -2.81
CA PHE A 395 4.42 -10.09 -1.52
C PHE A 395 2.95 -9.65 -1.57
N GLU A 396 2.55 -8.89 -2.59
CA GLU A 396 1.15 -8.55 -2.84
C GLU A 396 0.30 -9.78 -3.12
N HIS A 397 0.82 -10.70 -3.94
CA HIS A 397 0.16 -11.97 -4.23
C HIS A 397 0.23 -12.94 -3.05
N ILE A 398 1.34 -12.95 -2.30
CA ILE A 398 1.53 -13.85 -1.16
C ILE A 398 0.59 -13.49 -0.01
N TYR A 399 0.58 -12.22 0.42
CA TYR A 399 -0.09 -11.80 1.67
C TYR A 399 -0.99 -10.56 1.53
N PHE A 400 -0.49 -9.45 0.98
CA PHE A 400 -1.13 -8.13 1.17
C PHE A 400 -2.46 -7.92 0.47
N SER A 401 -2.51 -8.14 -0.84
CA SER A 401 -3.72 -7.85 -1.58
C SER A 401 -4.87 -8.75 -1.16
N LEU A 402 -6.11 -8.26 -1.20
CA LEU A 402 -7.25 -9.13 -0.92
C LEU A 402 -7.41 -10.18 -2.04
N PRO A 403 -7.82 -11.43 -1.72
CA PRO A 403 -7.95 -12.49 -2.73
C PRO A 403 -8.92 -12.17 -3.87
N ASN A 404 -9.90 -11.29 -3.63
CA ASN A 404 -10.87 -10.82 -4.61
C ASN A 404 -10.36 -9.67 -5.50
N SER A 405 -9.10 -9.24 -5.35
CA SER A 405 -8.49 -8.21 -6.18
C SER A 405 -7.75 -8.79 -7.38
N VAL A 406 -7.67 -7.99 -8.45
CA VAL A 406 -6.71 -8.19 -9.55
C VAL A 406 -5.58 -7.19 -9.35
N VAL A 407 -4.36 -7.70 -9.18
CA VAL A 407 -3.16 -6.89 -8.93
C VAL A 407 -2.06 -7.39 -9.85
N PHE A 408 -1.25 -6.47 -10.38
CA PHE A 408 -0.22 -6.78 -11.38
C PHE A 408 -0.72 -7.56 -12.60
N SER A 409 -2.00 -7.42 -12.94
CA SER A 409 -2.72 -8.14 -14.01
C SER A 409 -3.01 -9.63 -13.72
N HIS A 410 -3.00 -10.05 -12.44
CA HIS A 410 -3.42 -11.38 -12.02
C HIS A 410 -4.42 -11.36 -10.86
N ALA A 411 -5.32 -12.33 -10.83
CA ALA A 411 -6.20 -12.54 -9.68
C ALA A 411 -5.40 -13.10 -8.49
N VAL A 412 -5.48 -12.43 -7.34
CA VAL A 412 -4.68 -12.77 -6.15
C VAL A 412 -4.99 -14.18 -5.64
N HIS A 413 -6.28 -14.56 -5.61
CA HIS A 413 -6.69 -15.90 -5.18
C HIS A 413 -6.14 -17.03 -6.06
N GLU A 414 -6.02 -16.82 -7.38
CA GLU A 414 -5.45 -17.82 -8.30
C GLU A 414 -3.96 -18.01 -8.04
N ARG A 415 -3.22 -16.91 -7.84
CA ARG A 415 -1.79 -16.97 -7.49
C ARG A 415 -1.56 -17.69 -6.15
N ARG A 416 -2.36 -17.41 -5.11
CA ARG A 416 -2.29 -18.15 -3.83
C ARG A 416 -2.62 -19.63 -3.97
N THR A 417 -3.64 -19.97 -4.76
CA THR A 417 -3.99 -21.36 -5.07
C THR A 417 -2.85 -22.08 -5.82
N ALA A 418 -2.14 -21.38 -6.72
CA ALA A 418 -0.98 -21.90 -7.42
C ALA A 418 0.23 -22.12 -6.50
N PHE A 419 0.50 -21.21 -5.54
CA PHE A 419 1.54 -21.40 -4.51
C PHE A 419 1.27 -22.67 -3.69
N GLY A 420 0.03 -22.86 -3.24
CA GLY A 420 -0.41 -24.06 -2.52
C GLY A 420 -0.21 -25.35 -3.30
N ARG A 421 -0.61 -25.37 -4.58
CA ARG A 421 -0.40 -26.52 -5.47
C ARG A 421 1.08 -26.84 -5.62
N ALA A 422 1.91 -25.85 -5.95
CA ALA A 422 3.34 -26.05 -6.15
C ALA A 422 4.06 -26.55 -4.88
N LEU A 423 3.61 -26.10 -3.71
CA LEU A 423 4.11 -26.55 -2.41
C LEU A 423 3.73 -28.02 -2.11
N ALA A 424 2.55 -28.48 -2.52
CA ALA A 424 2.16 -29.89 -2.40
C ALA A 424 2.94 -30.80 -3.38
N GLU A 425 3.24 -30.32 -4.58
CA GLU A 425 4.09 -31.02 -5.55
C GLU A 425 5.55 -31.14 -5.08
N GLU A 426 6.10 -30.09 -4.48
CA GLU A 426 7.50 -30.01 -4.04
C GLU A 426 7.74 -30.64 -2.66
N SER A 427 6.77 -30.55 -1.76
CA SER A 427 6.89 -30.97 -0.36
C SER A 427 5.58 -31.54 0.17
N PRO A 428 5.14 -32.72 -0.32
CA PRO A 428 3.97 -33.40 0.21
C PRO A 428 4.13 -33.74 1.70
N ALA A 429 3.04 -34.12 2.34
CA ALA A 429 3.00 -34.63 3.71
C ALA A 429 2.40 -36.05 3.69
N PRO A 430 3.18 -37.08 3.31
CA PRO A 430 2.67 -38.44 3.17
C PRO A 430 2.22 -38.98 4.53
N GLY A 431 1.01 -39.54 4.59
CA GLY A 431 0.42 -40.05 5.83
C GLY A 431 -0.32 -39.01 6.69
N ALA A 432 -0.39 -37.75 6.24
CA ALA A 432 -1.25 -36.76 6.87
C ALA A 432 -2.74 -37.07 6.62
N ASP A 433 -3.60 -36.74 7.58
CA ASP A 433 -5.03 -37.05 7.55
C ASP A 433 -5.88 -35.88 7.02
N VAL A 434 -5.41 -34.63 7.14
CA VAL A 434 -6.19 -33.42 6.81
C VAL A 434 -5.29 -32.21 6.52
N VAL A 435 -5.76 -31.29 5.67
CA VAL A 435 -5.15 -29.98 5.42
C VAL A 435 -6.02 -28.87 6.02
N ILE A 436 -5.40 -27.98 6.80
CA ILE A 436 -6.06 -26.82 7.41
C ILE A 436 -5.29 -25.53 7.08
N PRO A 437 -5.98 -24.38 6.92
CA PRO A 437 -5.31 -23.10 6.77
C PRO A 437 -4.98 -22.47 8.13
N VAL A 438 -3.95 -21.63 8.16
CA VAL A 438 -3.90 -20.48 9.07
C VAL A 438 -4.81 -19.38 8.50
N PRO A 439 -5.88 -18.97 9.21
CA PRO A 439 -6.86 -18.04 8.66
C PRO A 439 -6.43 -16.57 8.86
N ASP A 440 -6.71 -15.66 7.93
CA ASP A 440 -7.48 -15.85 6.69
C ASP A 440 -6.60 -15.95 5.43
N SER A 441 -5.35 -15.51 5.51
CA SER A 441 -4.40 -15.40 4.39
C SER A 441 -4.03 -16.75 3.77
N GLY A 442 -3.77 -17.76 4.60
CA GLY A 442 -3.40 -19.12 4.19
C GLY A 442 -4.52 -19.91 3.49
N PHE A 443 -5.77 -19.42 3.49
CA PHE A 443 -6.95 -20.17 3.00
C PHE A 443 -6.79 -20.70 1.56
N TYR A 444 -6.43 -19.83 0.61
CA TYR A 444 -6.33 -20.24 -0.81
C TYR A 444 -5.10 -21.12 -1.08
N ALA A 445 -4.01 -20.92 -0.33
CA ALA A 445 -2.85 -21.80 -0.41
C ALA A 445 -3.18 -23.20 0.16
N ALA A 446 -3.86 -23.29 1.30
CA ALA A 446 -4.35 -24.54 1.86
C ALA A 446 -5.30 -25.28 0.89
N LEU A 447 -6.22 -24.56 0.24
CA LEU A 447 -7.12 -25.12 -0.77
C LEU A 447 -6.37 -25.65 -1.99
N GLY A 448 -5.35 -24.93 -2.46
CA GLY A 448 -4.46 -25.37 -3.54
C GLY A 448 -3.67 -26.62 -3.16
N PHE A 449 -3.11 -26.65 -1.95
CA PHE A 449 -2.34 -27.77 -1.41
C PHE A 449 -3.22 -29.03 -1.28
N ALA A 450 -4.41 -28.91 -0.68
CA ALA A 450 -5.35 -30.01 -0.52
C ALA A 450 -5.77 -30.64 -1.86
N ARG A 451 -6.15 -29.81 -2.84
CA ARG A 451 -6.50 -30.27 -4.20
C ARG A 451 -5.37 -31.01 -4.91
N ALA A 452 -4.13 -30.57 -4.72
CA ALA A 452 -2.95 -31.15 -5.37
C ALA A 452 -2.45 -32.43 -4.68
N SER A 453 -2.57 -32.51 -3.34
CA SER A 453 -2.20 -33.68 -2.53
C SER A 453 -3.28 -34.75 -2.45
N GLY A 454 -4.53 -34.42 -2.78
CA GLY A 454 -5.69 -35.30 -2.61
C GLY A 454 -6.22 -35.40 -1.18
N LEU A 455 -5.66 -34.62 -0.24
CA LEU A 455 -6.07 -34.59 1.16
C LEU A 455 -7.36 -33.79 1.36
N GLU A 456 -8.12 -34.14 2.40
CA GLU A 456 -9.32 -33.40 2.79
C GLU A 456 -8.95 -31.99 3.29
N PHE A 457 -9.59 -30.96 2.73
CA PHE A 457 -9.52 -29.59 3.26
C PHE A 457 -10.58 -29.41 4.35
N GLN A 458 -10.17 -28.95 5.54
CA GLN A 458 -11.07 -28.65 6.64
C GLN A 458 -10.71 -27.33 7.33
N GLN A 459 -11.71 -26.64 7.88
CA GLN A 459 -11.48 -25.43 8.65
C GLN A 459 -11.09 -25.77 10.10
N GLY A 460 -9.82 -26.17 10.30
CA GLY A 460 -9.30 -26.54 11.62
C GLY A 460 -9.10 -25.39 12.59
N LEU A 461 -8.92 -24.16 12.09
CA LEU A 461 -8.74 -22.94 12.89
C LEU A 461 -9.80 -21.91 12.49
N ILE A 462 -10.40 -21.25 13.48
CA ILE A 462 -11.36 -20.15 13.30
C ILE A 462 -10.72 -18.87 13.82
N ARG A 463 -10.64 -17.83 12.97
CA ARG A 463 -10.28 -16.48 13.40
C ARG A 463 -11.43 -15.86 14.18
N TRP A 464 -11.13 -15.27 15.34
CA TRP A 464 -12.14 -14.54 16.10
C TRP A 464 -12.38 -13.16 15.49
N HIS A 465 -13.59 -12.92 14.98
CA HIS A 465 -13.91 -11.71 14.21
C HIS A 465 -14.12 -10.46 15.09
N TYR A 466 -14.28 -10.66 16.41
CA TYR A 466 -14.51 -9.59 17.39
C TYR A 466 -13.27 -9.29 18.24
N SER A 467 -12.09 -9.75 17.84
CA SER A 467 -10.84 -9.32 18.48
C SER A 467 -10.53 -7.88 18.08
N GLY A 468 -10.85 -6.92 18.95
CA GLY A 468 -10.27 -5.58 18.86
C GLY A 468 -8.76 -5.61 19.05
N ARG A 469 -8.08 -4.46 18.89
CA ARG A 469 -6.67 -4.35 19.30
C ARG A 469 -6.56 -4.70 20.79
N SER A 470 -5.55 -5.49 21.13
CA SER A 470 -5.27 -5.87 22.52
C SER A 470 -5.07 -4.62 23.37
N PHE A 471 -6.09 -4.23 24.14
CA PHE A 471 -5.93 -3.20 25.15
C PHE A 471 -4.87 -3.64 26.14
N ILE A 472 -3.93 -2.73 26.45
CA ILE A 472 -2.75 -2.92 27.32
C ILE A 472 -3.06 -3.89 28.48
N GLN A 473 -2.61 -5.14 28.35
CA GLN A 473 -2.78 -6.15 29.39
C GLN A 473 -1.58 -6.11 30.37
N PRO A 474 -1.82 -6.10 31.69
CA PRO A 474 -0.79 -5.76 32.67
C PRO A 474 0.27 -6.84 32.92
N THR A 475 0.10 -8.07 32.40
CA THR A 475 1.05 -9.17 32.62
C THR A 475 1.21 -10.08 31.39
N GLN A 476 2.40 -10.65 31.23
CA GLN A 476 2.74 -11.55 30.12
C GLN A 476 1.81 -12.78 30.05
N ALA A 477 1.41 -13.33 31.21
CA ALA A 477 0.49 -14.45 31.27
C ALA A 477 -0.91 -14.14 30.68
N ILE A 478 -1.36 -12.89 30.75
CA ILE A 478 -2.62 -12.44 30.15
C ILE A 478 -2.44 -12.17 28.64
N ARG A 479 -1.25 -11.72 28.21
CA ARG A 479 -0.90 -11.60 26.78
C ARG A 479 -0.88 -12.96 26.06
N ASP A 480 -0.34 -14.00 26.69
CA ASP A 480 -0.41 -15.37 26.14
C ASP A 480 -1.86 -15.88 26.04
N LEU A 481 -2.75 -15.45 26.94
CA LEU A 481 -4.20 -15.67 26.82
C LEU A 481 -4.80 -14.88 25.64
N ALA A 482 -4.32 -13.67 25.36
CA ALA A 482 -4.81 -12.84 24.25
C ALA A 482 -4.54 -13.45 22.87
N VAL A 483 -3.49 -14.27 22.70
CA VAL A 483 -3.32 -15.05 21.45
C VAL A 483 -4.36 -16.16 21.31
N LYS A 484 -4.75 -16.81 22.41
CA LYS A 484 -5.89 -17.76 22.43
C LYS A 484 -7.23 -17.09 22.11
N LEU A 485 -7.34 -15.76 22.22
CA LEU A 485 -8.51 -15.00 21.75
C LEU A 485 -8.52 -14.77 20.24
N LYS A 486 -7.39 -14.86 19.53
CA LYS A 486 -7.31 -14.59 18.09
C LYS A 486 -7.69 -15.81 17.23
N LEU A 487 -7.25 -17.00 17.63
CA LEU A 487 -7.45 -18.26 16.88
C LEU A 487 -8.04 -19.34 17.79
N ALA A 488 -9.16 -19.94 17.36
CA ALA A 488 -9.84 -21.02 18.07
C ALA A 488 -9.73 -22.35 17.27
N PRO A 489 -9.21 -23.44 17.87
CA PRO A 489 -9.06 -24.72 17.19
C PRO A 489 -10.35 -25.56 17.23
N VAL A 490 -10.73 -26.12 16.09
CA VAL A 490 -11.88 -27.03 15.95
C VAL A 490 -11.45 -28.44 16.30
N ARG A 491 -11.55 -28.81 17.59
CA ARG A 491 -11.10 -30.13 18.09
C ARG A 491 -11.64 -31.33 17.31
N GLY A 492 -12.87 -31.27 16.80
CA GLY A 492 -13.46 -32.35 15.98
C GLY A 492 -12.78 -32.56 14.62
N VAL A 493 -12.05 -31.57 14.11
CA VAL A 493 -11.21 -31.67 12.91
C VAL A 493 -9.80 -32.19 13.26
N ILE A 494 -9.26 -31.77 14.40
CA ILE A 494 -7.84 -31.90 14.75
C ILE A 494 -7.52 -33.16 15.58
N SER A 495 -8.39 -33.53 16.52
CA SER A 495 -8.08 -34.52 17.57
C SER A 495 -7.73 -35.90 17.00
N GLY A 496 -6.55 -36.41 17.34
CA GLY A 496 -6.02 -37.71 16.92
C GLY A 496 -5.41 -37.75 15.52
N LYS A 497 -5.50 -36.65 14.74
CA LYS A 497 -5.06 -36.60 13.33
C LYS A 497 -3.63 -36.09 13.17
N SER A 498 -2.96 -36.50 12.09
CA SER A 498 -1.81 -35.81 11.51
C SER A 498 -2.30 -34.69 10.60
N VAL A 499 -1.85 -33.47 10.84
CA VAL A 499 -2.44 -32.24 10.28
C VAL A 499 -1.40 -31.49 9.47
N VAL A 500 -1.70 -31.22 8.19
CA VAL A 500 -0.97 -30.22 7.40
C VAL A 500 -1.54 -28.84 7.71
N VAL A 501 -0.66 -27.93 8.12
CA VAL A 501 -1.00 -26.54 8.41
C VAL A 501 -0.36 -25.67 7.34
N VAL A 502 -1.18 -25.01 6.52
CA VAL A 502 -0.68 -24.13 5.45
C VAL A 502 -0.84 -22.68 5.86
N ASP A 503 0.27 -21.96 5.82
CA ASP A 503 0.42 -20.55 6.19
C ASP A 503 1.07 -19.78 5.02
N ASP A 504 0.91 -18.45 4.97
CA ASP A 504 1.40 -17.68 3.82
C ASP A 504 2.91 -17.40 3.86
N SER A 505 3.44 -17.07 5.04
CA SER A 505 4.83 -16.66 5.25
C SER A 505 5.29 -16.98 6.69
N LEU A 506 6.58 -16.82 6.97
CA LEU A 506 7.15 -17.06 8.31
C LEU A 506 8.34 -16.12 8.49
N VAL A 507 8.24 -15.17 9.43
CA VAL A 507 9.21 -14.07 9.61
C VAL A 507 10.01 -14.20 10.90
N ARG A 508 9.38 -14.12 12.09
CA ARG A 508 10.08 -14.27 13.40
C ARG A 508 9.82 -15.64 14.05
N GLY A 509 8.72 -16.32 13.68
CA GLY A 509 8.32 -17.66 14.13
C GLY A 509 7.56 -17.69 15.46
N THR A 510 7.29 -16.52 16.07
CA THR A 510 6.63 -16.39 17.36
C THR A 510 5.15 -16.80 17.31
N THR A 511 4.46 -16.50 16.22
CA THR A 511 3.06 -16.86 15.98
C THR A 511 2.95 -18.28 15.46
N SER A 512 3.83 -18.70 14.54
CA SER A 512 3.85 -20.09 14.05
C SER A 512 4.06 -21.09 15.21
N SER A 513 4.97 -20.81 16.14
CA SER A 513 5.17 -21.65 17.34
C SER A 513 3.95 -21.68 18.27
N LYS A 514 3.25 -20.55 18.45
CA LYS A 514 1.98 -20.48 19.21
C LYS A 514 0.87 -21.29 18.50
N ILE A 515 0.78 -21.26 17.17
CA ILE A 515 -0.17 -22.06 16.38
C ILE A 515 0.10 -23.56 16.50
N VAL A 516 1.35 -24.00 16.35
CA VAL A 516 1.70 -25.43 16.47
C VAL A 516 1.37 -25.97 17.86
N ARG A 517 1.66 -25.20 18.93
CA ARG A 517 1.27 -25.54 20.30
C ARG A 517 -0.25 -25.63 20.46
N LEU A 518 -1.01 -24.67 19.93
CA LEU A 518 -2.47 -24.66 19.96
C LEU A 518 -3.10 -25.91 19.30
N LEU A 519 -2.49 -26.41 18.23
CA LEU A 519 -2.95 -27.61 17.54
C LEU A 519 -2.62 -28.89 18.30
N ARG A 520 -1.44 -28.99 18.94
CA ARG A 520 -1.12 -30.10 19.85
C ARG A 520 -2.03 -30.10 21.09
N ASP A 521 -2.29 -28.93 21.69
CA ASP A 521 -3.26 -28.75 22.78
C ASP A 521 -4.71 -29.12 22.38
N ALA A 522 -5.02 -29.04 21.08
CA ALA A 522 -6.29 -29.48 20.51
C ALA A 522 -6.33 -30.99 20.15
N GLY A 523 -5.22 -31.71 20.37
CA GLY A 523 -5.11 -33.16 20.21
C GLY A 523 -4.46 -33.63 18.90
N ALA A 524 -3.78 -32.77 18.14
CA ALA A 524 -3.06 -33.20 16.93
C ALA A 524 -1.97 -34.25 17.27
N ARG A 525 -1.95 -35.35 16.52
CA ARG A 525 -0.90 -36.39 16.59
C ARG A 525 0.41 -35.86 16.04
N GLU A 526 0.33 -35.23 14.87
CA GLU A 526 1.44 -34.62 14.15
C GLU A 526 0.98 -33.30 13.53
N VAL A 527 1.91 -32.36 13.37
CA VAL A 527 1.71 -31.04 12.79
C VAL A 527 2.79 -30.80 11.74
N HIS A 528 2.39 -30.74 10.48
CA HIS A 528 3.25 -30.52 9.32
C HIS A 528 3.05 -29.11 8.78
N MET A 529 3.99 -28.22 9.08
CA MET A 529 3.93 -26.82 8.65
C MET A 529 4.34 -26.69 7.18
N ARG A 530 3.58 -25.89 6.42
CA ARG A 530 3.79 -25.66 4.98
C ARG A 530 3.62 -24.18 4.68
N ILE A 531 4.71 -23.50 4.32
CA ILE A 531 4.74 -22.05 4.09
C ILE A 531 4.66 -21.76 2.60
N ALA A 532 3.64 -21.00 2.19
CA ALA A 532 3.35 -20.66 0.79
C ALA A 532 4.27 -19.57 0.19
N SER A 533 5.32 -19.20 0.90
CA SER A 533 6.43 -18.35 0.43
C SER A 533 7.77 -19.06 0.58
N PRO A 534 8.83 -18.59 -0.11
CA PRO A 534 10.21 -18.87 0.26
C PRO A 534 10.54 -18.30 1.66
N PRO A 535 11.66 -18.75 2.27
CA PRO A 535 12.15 -18.20 3.54
C PRO A 535 12.44 -16.70 3.43
N VAL A 536 11.92 -15.91 4.38
CA VAL A 536 12.18 -14.46 4.44
C VAL A 536 13.56 -14.22 5.03
N VAL A 537 14.50 -13.73 4.20
CA VAL A 537 15.92 -13.58 4.55
C VAL A 537 16.44 -12.15 4.39
N GLY A 538 15.65 -11.23 3.80
CA GLY A 538 16.00 -9.82 3.66
C GLY A 538 14.85 -8.89 4.06
N SER A 539 15.16 -7.77 4.70
CA SER A 539 14.18 -6.75 5.06
C SER A 539 13.74 -5.95 3.83
N CYS A 540 12.45 -5.71 3.65
CA CYS A 540 11.93 -4.92 2.55
C CYS A 540 12.34 -3.45 2.67
N LEU A 541 12.79 -2.87 1.56
CA LEU A 541 13.12 -1.43 1.45
C LEU A 541 12.06 -0.64 0.68
N TYR A 542 10.97 -1.29 0.28
CA TYR A 542 10.02 -0.80 -0.75
C TYR A 542 8.61 -0.61 -0.23
N GLY A 543 8.45 -0.45 1.08
CA GLY A 543 7.16 -0.22 1.71
C GLY A 543 6.47 -1.49 2.23
N ILE A 544 7.25 -2.37 2.86
CA ILE A 544 6.70 -3.40 3.75
C ILE A 544 7.44 -3.25 5.07
N ASP A 545 6.70 -3.06 6.17
CA ASP A 545 7.21 -3.27 7.51
C ASP A 545 7.67 -4.72 7.63
N THR A 546 8.99 -4.86 7.70
CA THR A 546 9.67 -6.12 7.97
C THR A 546 10.71 -5.83 9.03
N PRO A 547 10.90 -6.74 9.99
CA PRO A 547 11.88 -6.54 11.05
C PRO A 547 13.31 -6.53 10.49
N SER A 548 14.28 -6.17 11.33
CA SER A 548 15.68 -6.17 10.91
C SER A 548 16.13 -7.59 10.50
N GLU A 549 17.13 -7.68 9.60
CA GLU A 549 17.62 -8.98 9.12
C GLU A 549 18.10 -9.90 10.25
N GLY A 550 18.50 -9.38 11.42
CA GLY A 550 18.88 -10.16 12.59
C GLY A 550 17.70 -10.77 13.36
N GLU A 551 16.49 -10.24 13.22
CA GLU A 551 15.27 -10.77 13.85
C GLU A 551 14.64 -11.90 13.02
N LEU A 552 14.86 -11.89 11.69
CA LEU A 552 14.37 -12.92 10.76
C LEU A 552 14.87 -14.31 11.19
N ILE A 553 13.95 -15.24 11.47
CA ILE A 553 14.30 -16.56 12.00
C ILE A 553 15.10 -17.39 10.98
N SER A 554 14.77 -17.26 9.68
CA SER A 554 15.51 -17.90 8.58
C SER A 554 16.92 -17.33 8.33
N ASN A 555 17.29 -16.23 8.99
CA ASN A 555 18.68 -15.74 9.03
C ASN A 555 19.45 -16.22 10.26
N ARG A 556 18.75 -16.59 11.34
CA ARG A 556 19.33 -17.08 12.60
C ARG A 556 19.48 -18.61 12.64
N MET A 557 18.68 -19.33 11.86
CA MET A 557 18.55 -20.78 11.91
C MET A 557 18.44 -21.39 10.50
N ASP A 558 18.95 -22.61 10.36
CA ASP A 558 18.68 -23.46 9.20
C ASP A 558 17.26 -24.06 9.27
N LEU A 559 16.82 -24.73 8.21
CA LEU A 559 15.45 -25.30 8.12
C LEU A 559 15.11 -26.21 9.32
N GLU A 560 16.06 -27.02 9.78
CA GLU A 560 15.88 -27.93 10.90
C GLU A 560 15.94 -27.21 12.27
N GLY A 561 16.69 -26.12 12.39
CA GLY A 561 16.60 -25.18 13.49
C GLY A 561 15.22 -24.54 13.58
N VAL A 562 14.73 -23.94 12.48
CA VAL A 562 13.39 -23.32 12.42
C VAL A 562 12.30 -24.33 12.76
N ARG A 563 12.35 -25.55 12.20
CA ARG A 563 11.39 -26.64 12.50
C ARG A 563 11.32 -26.95 13.99
N ARG A 564 12.47 -27.06 14.66
CA ARG A 564 12.56 -27.33 16.10
C ARG A 564 12.07 -26.16 16.94
N GLU A 565 12.41 -24.92 16.58
CA GLU A 565 11.97 -23.70 17.27
C GLU A 565 10.45 -23.55 17.24
N ILE A 566 9.79 -23.80 16.09
CA ILE A 566 8.32 -23.77 16.00
C ILE A 566 7.64 -25.02 16.56
N GLY A 567 8.37 -26.12 16.76
CA GLY A 567 7.87 -27.37 17.36
C GLY A 567 7.05 -28.29 16.42
N SER A 568 7.12 -28.07 15.10
CA SER A 568 6.41 -28.88 14.09
C SER A 568 7.14 -30.19 13.78
N ASP A 569 6.41 -31.24 13.39
CA ASP A 569 7.00 -32.54 13.02
C ASP A 569 7.68 -32.50 11.65
N SER A 570 7.15 -31.70 10.72
CA SER A 570 7.86 -31.31 9.49
C SER A 570 7.60 -29.85 9.15
N LEU A 571 8.54 -29.22 8.44
CA LEU A 571 8.44 -27.86 7.94
C LEU A 571 8.96 -27.84 6.49
N ALA A 572 8.24 -27.20 5.59
CA ALA A 572 8.73 -26.88 4.25
C ALA A 572 8.24 -25.51 3.80
N PHE A 573 9.06 -24.84 2.98
CA PHE A 573 8.78 -23.56 2.33
C PHE A 573 8.66 -23.79 0.83
N LEU A 574 7.85 -22.98 0.15
CA LEU A 574 7.82 -22.95 -1.32
C LEU A 574 9.19 -22.47 -1.84
N SER A 575 9.88 -23.25 -2.67
CA SER A 575 11.18 -22.83 -3.18
C SER A 575 11.07 -21.57 -4.05
N LEU A 576 12.12 -20.73 -4.02
CA LEU A 576 12.17 -19.54 -4.88
C LEU A 576 12.08 -19.91 -6.37
N GLY A 577 12.61 -21.07 -6.77
CA GLY A 577 12.49 -21.60 -8.12
C GLY A 577 11.05 -21.98 -8.50
N LYS A 578 10.29 -22.62 -7.61
CA LYS A 578 8.85 -22.88 -7.83
C LYS A 578 8.04 -21.58 -7.85
N LEU A 579 8.35 -20.61 -6.98
CA LEU A 579 7.72 -19.29 -6.99
C LEU A 579 7.93 -18.58 -8.35
N HIS A 580 9.17 -18.54 -8.85
CA HIS A 580 9.50 -18.01 -10.18
C HIS A 580 8.78 -18.78 -11.29
N GLY A 581 8.77 -20.12 -11.24
CA GLY A 581 8.10 -20.98 -12.21
C GLY A 581 6.58 -20.71 -12.36
N ILE A 582 5.91 -20.24 -11.31
CA ILE A 582 4.49 -19.85 -11.36
C ILE A 582 4.26 -18.58 -12.19
N TYR A 583 5.25 -17.68 -12.27
CA TYR A 583 5.20 -16.48 -13.13
C TYR A 583 5.76 -16.72 -14.54
N GLY A 584 6.49 -17.82 -14.77
CA GLY A 584 7.02 -18.17 -16.09
C GLY A 584 7.89 -17.06 -16.67
N GLU A 585 7.61 -16.64 -17.91
CA GLU A 585 8.33 -15.56 -18.59
C GLU A 585 8.23 -14.21 -17.84
N GLU A 586 7.14 -13.97 -17.11
CA GLU A 586 6.94 -12.76 -16.32
C GLU A 586 7.76 -12.73 -15.03
N SER A 587 8.42 -13.84 -14.64
CA SER A 587 9.18 -13.93 -13.39
C SER A 587 10.28 -12.86 -13.28
N GLY A 588 10.88 -12.47 -14.40
CA GLY A 588 11.86 -11.38 -14.45
C GLY A 588 11.27 -9.98 -14.18
N GLY A 589 9.95 -9.86 -14.08
CA GLY A 589 9.19 -8.64 -13.82
C GLY A 589 8.81 -8.40 -12.35
N TYR A 590 9.18 -9.31 -11.43
CA TYR A 590 8.84 -9.23 -10.00
C TYR A 590 10.05 -8.88 -9.13
N CYS A 591 9.81 -8.21 -8.01
CA CYS A 591 10.77 -8.03 -6.92
C CYS A 591 10.62 -9.18 -5.93
N ASP A 592 11.72 -9.92 -5.71
CA ASP A 592 11.84 -11.02 -4.75
C ASP A 592 12.89 -10.73 -3.67
N ALA A 593 13.28 -9.46 -3.47
CA ALA A 593 14.42 -9.07 -2.65
C ALA A 593 14.35 -9.57 -1.19
N CYS A 594 13.15 -9.75 -0.63
CA CYS A 594 12.96 -10.32 0.70
C CYS A 594 13.38 -11.80 0.80
N PHE A 595 13.49 -12.50 -0.34
CA PHE A 595 13.91 -13.90 -0.47
C PHE A 595 15.30 -14.03 -1.11
N SER A 596 15.66 -13.11 -2.02
CA SER A 596 16.89 -13.18 -2.84
C SER A 596 18.01 -12.24 -2.38
N ARG A 597 17.70 -11.25 -1.53
CA ARG A 597 18.52 -10.07 -1.21
C ARG A 597 18.97 -9.23 -2.43
N LYS A 598 18.37 -9.44 -3.60
CA LYS A 598 18.68 -8.69 -4.84
C LYS A 598 17.77 -7.46 -4.98
N TYR A 599 18.04 -6.45 -4.17
CA TYR A 599 17.35 -5.16 -4.17
C TYR A 599 17.51 -4.42 -5.51
N PRO A 600 16.45 -4.15 -6.31
CA PRO A 600 16.60 -3.45 -7.59
C PRO A 600 17.01 -1.98 -7.47
N VAL A 601 16.72 -1.34 -6.33
CA VAL A 601 17.15 0.02 -5.98
C VAL A 601 17.74 -0.02 -4.57
N LEU A 602 19.03 0.30 -4.43
CA LEU A 602 19.72 0.33 -3.14
C LEU A 602 19.55 1.70 -2.46
N PRO A 603 19.60 1.75 -1.11
CA PRO A 603 19.68 3.01 -0.39
C PRO A 603 20.87 3.83 -0.87
N THR A 604 20.64 5.13 -1.10
CA THR A 604 21.76 6.05 -1.33
C THR A 604 22.40 6.29 0.03
N LEU A 605 23.61 5.78 0.25
CA LEU A 605 24.41 6.17 1.41
C LEU A 605 24.45 7.70 1.46
N ALA A 606 24.15 8.28 2.62
CA ALA A 606 24.39 9.70 2.81
C ALA A 606 25.89 9.92 2.58
N ASP A 607 26.25 10.92 1.75
CA ASP A 607 27.61 11.43 1.75
C ASP A 607 27.97 11.69 3.22
N PRO A 608 29.12 11.20 3.73
CA PRO A 608 29.57 11.57 5.06
C PRO A 608 29.57 13.09 5.10
N ALA A 609 28.82 13.66 6.06
CA ALA A 609 28.59 15.10 6.11
C ALA A 609 29.96 15.77 5.99
N ALA A 610 30.13 16.60 4.95
CA ALA A 610 31.37 17.31 4.74
C ALA A 610 31.70 18.01 6.06
N GLU A 611 32.82 17.65 6.67
CA GLU A 611 33.24 18.27 7.92
C GLU A 611 33.26 19.78 7.66
N PRO A 612 32.66 20.60 8.54
CA PRO A 612 32.68 22.03 8.33
C PRO A 612 34.14 22.48 8.27
N GLU A 613 34.56 23.02 7.13
CA GLU A 613 35.88 23.64 7.00
C GLU A 613 35.95 24.79 8.02
N GLU A 614 36.82 24.66 9.02
CA GLU A 614 37.04 25.62 10.12
C GLU A 614 37.64 26.96 9.67
#